data_AF-A0A848H3X0-F1
#
_entry.id   AF-A0A848H3X0-F1
#
_cell.length_a   1.000
_cell.length_b   1.000
_cell.length_c   1.000
_cell.angle_alpha   90.00
_cell.angle_beta   90.00
_cell.angle_gamma   90.00
#
_symmetry.space_group_name_H-M   'P 1'
#
loop_
_entity.id
_entity.type
_entity.pdbx_description
1 polymer ?
#
loop_
_entity_poly.entity_id
_entity_poly.type
_entity_poly.pdbx_seq_one_letter_code
_entity_poly.pdbx_strand_id
1 'polypeptide(L)'
;MAAAALLVPLWVVRSRIVKQVQRRRNAAYRLMDCLKAYSAWVDWHRDEPLLHQNPEELTVPAALAQACQIKDESLPELSALMVKLLQTHRELMQYFWEENILRMTQASLRPHYADPRYHHLRDLQDAALDSLFMRCRQLIGEDDLTWHRTRSDFSFSSGLNLPSHPSTPG
;
A
#
# COMPACT_ATOMS: atom_id res chain seq x y z
N MET A 1 -31.94 -10.37 45.83
CA MET A 1 -32.28 -10.07 44.42
C MET A 1 -31.47 -8.91 43.79
N ALA A 2 -30.52 -8.27 44.49
CA ALA A 2 -29.75 -7.14 43.94
C ALA A 2 -28.58 -7.53 42.99
N ALA A 3 -28.09 -8.78 43.04
CA ALA A 3 -26.92 -9.21 42.27
C ALA A 3 -27.18 -9.31 40.74
N ALA A 4 -28.43 -9.56 40.33
CA ALA A 4 -28.78 -9.67 38.91
C ALA A 4 -28.84 -8.30 38.20
N ALA A 5 -29.13 -7.22 38.93
CA ALA A 5 -29.30 -5.89 38.36
C ALA A 5 -27.99 -5.24 37.87
N LEU A 6 -26.84 -5.65 38.43
CA LEU A 6 -25.51 -5.17 38.02
C LEU A 6 -24.90 -5.98 36.86
N LEU A 7 -25.39 -7.20 36.60
CA LEU A 7 -24.88 -8.05 35.51
C LEU A 7 -25.30 -7.55 34.13
N VAL A 8 -26.51 -6.99 34.00
CA VAL A 8 -27.05 -6.46 32.73
C VAL A 8 -26.26 -5.26 32.19
N PRO A 9 -26.00 -4.18 32.95
CA PRO A 9 -25.22 -3.05 32.45
C PRO A 9 -23.78 -3.43 32.12
N LEU A 10 -23.17 -4.31 32.92
CA LEU A 10 -21.81 -4.80 32.67
C LEU A 10 -21.73 -5.59 31.36
N TRP A 11 -22.74 -6.41 31.06
CA TRP A 11 -22.85 -7.15 29.80
C TRP A 11 -23.05 -6.23 28.59
N VAL A 12 -23.91 -5.21 28.70
CA VAL A 12 -24.12 -4.23 27.63
C VAL A 12 -22.83 -3.46 27.33
N VAL A 13 -22.12 -3.00 28.35
CA VAL A 13 -20.82 -2.31 28.18
C VAL A 13 -19.80 -3.25 27.52
N ARG A 14 -19.66 -4.48 28.00
CA ARG A 14 -18.76 -5.48 27.41
C ARG A 14 -19.10 -5.75 25.94
N SER A 15 -20.38 -5.88 25.60
CA SER A 15 -20.82 -6.11 24.22
C SER A 15 -20.50 -4.93 23.30
N ARG A 16 -20.60 -3.69 23.80
CA ARG A 16 -20.23 -2.47 23.05
C ARG A 16 -18.73 -2.42 22.79
N ILE A 17 -17.93 -2.74 23.81
CA ILE A 17 -16.46 -2.80 23.69
C ILE A 17 -16.06 -3.84 22.65
N VAL A 18 -16.61 -5.06 22.72
CA VAL A 18 -16.32 -6.13 21.74
C VAL A 18 -16.70 -5.70 20.33
N LYS A 19 -17.88 -5.09 20.13
CA LYS A 19 -18.30 -4.57 18.83
C LYS A 19 -17.38 -3.47 18.32
N GLN A 20 -16.93 -2.57 19.19
CA GLN A 20 -16.02 -1.49 18.82
C GLN A 20 -14.64 -2.02 18.42
N VAL A 21 -14.11 -3.00 19.16
CA VAL A 21 -12.86 -3.69 18.81
C VAL A 21 -12.99 -4.38 17.46
N GLN A 22 -14.09 -5.10 17.21
CA GLN A 22 -14.29 -5.76 15.91
C GLN A 22 -14.41 -4.75 14.76
N ARG A 23 -15.09 -3.62 14.97
CA ARG A 23 -15.17 -2.54 13.97
C ARG A 23 -13.80 -1.96 13.65
N ARG A 24 -12.98 -1.70 14.69
CA ARG A 24 -11.59 -1.21 14.50
C ARG A 24 -10.72 -2.21 13.75
N ARG A 25 -10.83 -3.51 14.06
CA ARG A 25 -10.15 -4.58 13.31
C ARG A 25 -10.54 -4.60 11.84
N ASN A 26 -11.85 -4.59 11.56
CA ASN A 26 -12.35 -4.57 10.18
C ASN A 26 -11.90 -3.31 9.44
N ALA A 27 -11.87 -2.15 10.10
CA ALA A 27 -11.35 -0.91 9.52
C ALA A 27 -9.85 -1.01 9.21
N ALA A 28 -9.06 -1.62 10.10
CA ALA A 28 -7.64 -1.84 9.88
C ALA A 28 -7.38 -2.73 8.67
N TYR A 29 -8.07 -3.87 8.53
CA TYR A 29 -7.93 -4.71 7.32
C TYR A 29 -8.32 -3.96 6.04
N ARG A 30 -9.45 -3.25 6.05
CA ARG A 30 -9.88 -2.45 4.89
C ARG A 30 -8.86 -1.39 4.52
N LEU A 31 -8.26 -0.73 5.52
CA LEU A 31 -7.18 0.23 5.29
C LEU A 31 -5.98 -0.46 4.64
N MET A 32 -5.57 -1.63 5.14
CA MET A 32 -4.46 -2.37 4.56
C MET A 32 -4.72 -2.74 3.08
N ASP A 33 -5.92 -3.18 2.75
CA ASP A 33 -6.27 -3.53 1.36
C ASP A 33 -6.28 -2.30 0.44
N CYS A 34 -6.79 -1.15 0.93
CA CYS A 34 -6.71 0.11 0.19
C CYS A 34 -5.24 0.52 -0.07
N LEU A 35 -4.37 0.36 0.92
CA LEU A 35 -2.94 0.68 0.78
C LEU A 35 -2.21 -0.25 -0.19
N LYS A 36 -2.57 -1.54 -0.25
CA LYS A 36 -2.06 -2.48 -1.26
C LYS A 36 -2.53 -2.10 -2.66
N ALA A 37 -3.82 -1.78 -2.82
CA ALA A 37 -4.38 -1.33 -4.09
C ALA A 37 -3.71 -0.02 -4.56
N TYR A 38 -3.43 0.91 -3.65
CA TYR A 38 -2.65 2.10 -3.94
C TYR A 38 -1.22 1.78 -4.41
N SER A 39 -0.52 0.86 -3.74
CA SER A 39 0.83 0.44 -4.15
C SER A 39 0.82 -0.15 -5.58
N ALA A 40 -0.15 -1.00 -5.90
CA ALA A 40 -0.33 -1.55 -7.24
C ALA A 40 -0.65 -0.47 -8.29
N TRP A 41 -1.44 0.54 -7.92
CA TRP A 41 -1.74 1.68 -8.79
C TRP A 41 -0.48 2.48 -9.15
N VAL A 42 0.44 2.66 -8.19
CA VAL A 42 1.73 3.33 -8.43
C VAL A 42 2.61 2.50 -9.36
N ASP A 43 2.65 1.18 -9.17
CA ASP A 43 3.43 0.29 -10.02
C ASP A 43 2.89 0.26 -11.47
N TRP A 44 1.57 0.38 -11.67
CA TRP A 44 0.95 0.51 -12.99
C TRP A 44 1.32 1.85 -13.68
N HIS A 45 1.27 2.96 -12.94
CA HIS A 45 1.61 4.30 -13.47
C HIS A 45 3.09 4.49 -13.84
N ARG A 46 3.97 3.63 -13.33
CA ARG A 46 5.38 3.63 -13.75
C ARG A 46 5.52 3.41 -15.26
N ASP A 47 4.77 2.43 -15.78
CA ASP A 47 4.97 1.96 -17.14
C ASP A 47 4.09 2.71 -18.15
N GLU A 48 2.97 3.29 -17.70
CA GLU A 48 1.99 3.92 -18.58
C GLU A 48 2.14 5.45 -18.63
N PRO A 49 2.23 6.07 -19.82
CA PRO A 49 2.33 7.53 -19.92
C PRO A 49 0.99 8.18 -19.57
N LEU A 50 1.03 9.30 -18.82
CA LEU A 50 -0.13 10.06 -18.32
C LEU A 50 -0.84 10.85 -19.44
N LEU A 51 -0.91 10.32 -20.66
CA LEU A 51 -1.36 11.02 -21.87
C LEU A 51 -2.89 11.18 -21.96
N HIS A 52 -3.65 10.37 -21.23
CA HIS A 52 -5.12 10.30 -21.34
C HIS A 52 -5.87 10.81 -20.10
N GLN A 53 -5.16 11.25 -19.05
CA GLN A 53 -5.81 11.65 -17.81
C GLN A 53 -6.13 13.14 -17.84
N ASN A 54 -7.39 13.47 -17.55
CA ASN A 54 -7.75 14.86 -17.28
C ASN A 54 -6.91 15.38 -16.10
N PRO A 55 -6.50 16.66 -16.09
CA PRO A 55 -5.80 17.23 -14.94
C PRO A 55 -6.61 17.17 -13.64
N GLU A 56 -7.94 17.03 -13.73
CA GLU A 56 -8.83 16.77 -12.60
C GLU A 56 -8.79 15.30 -12.12
N GLU A 57 -8.40 14.36 -12.98
CA GLU A 57 -8.18 12.94 -12.67
C GLU A 57 -6.80 12.66 -12.06
N LEU A 58 -5.86 13.64 -12.12
CA LEU A 58 -4.59 13.63 -11.37
C LEU A 58 -4.78 13.88 -9.86
N THR A 59 -6.01 13.80 -9.37
CA THR A 59 -6.34 13.85 -7.96
C THR A 59 -5.88 12.59 -7.23
N VAL A 60 -5.92 12.63 -5.90
CA VAL A 60 -5.53 11.50 -5.03
C VAL A 60 -6.26 10.22 -5.51
N PRO A 61 -5.53 9.12 -5.78
CA PRO A 61 -6.15 7.91 -6.32
C PRO A 61 -7.23 7.38 -5.38
N ALA A 62 -8.31 6.82 -5.94
CA ALA A 62 -9.49 6.41 -5.18
C ALA A 62 -9.16 5.52 -3.98
N ALA A 63 -8.20 4.60 -4.13
CA ALA A 63 -7.73 3.74 -3.04
C ALA A 63 -7.08 4.54 -1.89
N LEU A 64 -6.29 5.57 -2.21
CA LEU A 64 -5.65 6.42 -1.21
C LEU A 64 -6.67 7.38 -0.57
N ALA A 65 -7.63 7.89 -1.33
CA ALA A 65 -8.75 8.67 -0.79
C ALA A 65 -9.58 7.85 0.21
N GLN A 66 -9.90 6.61 -0.13
CA GLN A 66 -10.60 5.69 0.76
C GLN A 66 -9.77 5.35 2.01
N ALA A 67 -8.45 5.18 1.86
CA ALA A 67 -7.55 4.99 3.00
C ALA A 67 -7.58 6.17 3.97
N CYS A 68 -7.56 7.41 3.47
CA CYS A 68 -7.70 8.62 4.29
C CYS A 68 -9.03 8.65 5.03
N GLN A 69 -10.14 8.34 4.35
CA GLN A 69 -11.47 8.29 4.96
C GLN A 69 -11.54 7.28 6.10
N ILE A 70 -11.09 6.03 5.87
CA ILE A 70 -11.09 4.98 6.90
C ILE A 70 -10.26 5.40 8.12
N LYS A 71 -9.11 6.05 7.86
CA LYS A 71 -8.23 6.57 8.89
C LYS A 71 -8.88 7.70 9.69
N ASP A 72 -9.61 8.62 9.07
CA ASP A 72 -10.32 9.70 9.77
C ASP A 72 -11.45 9.16 10.65
N GLU A 73 -12.20 8.18 10.15
CA GLU A 73 -13.38 7.65 10.85
C GLU A 73 -13.03 6.70 12.00
N SER A 74 -12.02 5.85 11.82
CA SER A 74 -11.83 4.67 12.69
C SER A 74 -10.45 4.58 13.36
N LEU A 75 -9.42 5.19 12.76
CA LEU A 75 -8.01 4.99 13.12
C LEU A 75 -7.21 6.32 13.16
N PRO A 76 -7.69 7.35 13.90
CA PRO A 76 -7.06 8.67 13.92
C PRO A 76 -5.60 8.65 14.39
N GLU A 77 -5.19 7.65 15.18
CA GLU A 77 -3.80 7.45 15.62
C GLU A 77 -2.81 7.22 14.46
N LEU A 78 -3.29 6.88 13.26
CA LEU A 78 -2.45 6.68 12.07
C LEU A 78 -2.18 7.97 11.28
N SER A 79 -2.68 9.12 11.74
CA SER A 79 -2.63 10.38 10.97
C SER A 79 -1.23 10.83 10.61
N ALA A 80 -0.27 10.76 11.54
CA ALA A 80 1.11 11.14 11.24
C ALA A 80 1.75 10.26 10.15
N LEU A 81 1.48 8.96 10.18
CA LEU A 81 1.97 8.02 9.16
C LEU A 81 1.29 8.25 7.80
N MET A 82 -0.02 8.55 7.81
CA MET A 82 -0.74 8.86 6.57
C MET A 82 -0.23 10.14 5.92
N VAL A 83 0.07 11.18 6.71
CA VAL A 83 0.68 12.42 6.20
C VAL A 83 2.01 12.13 5.51
N LYS A 84 2.86 11.28 6.11
CA LYS A 84 4.13 10.87 5.49
C LYS A 84 3.90 10.17 4.15
N LEU A 85 2.93 9.24 4.07
CA LEU A 85 2.58 8.56 2.83
C LEU A 85 2.08 9.56 1.76
N LEU A 86 1.25 10.52 2.14
CA LEU A 86 0.72 11.55 1.23
C LEU A 86 1.82 12.51 0.71
N GLN A 87 2.79 12.84 1.55
CA GLN A 87 3.97 13.61 1.14
C GLN A 87 4.77 12.85 0.07
N THR A 88 5.07 11.56 0.33
CA THR A 88 5.75 10.73 -0.66
C THR A 88 4.93 10.54 -1.94
N HIS A 89 3.61 10.38 -1.83
CA HIS A 89 2.72 10.33 -2.99
C HIS A 89 2.84 11.59 -3.86
N ARG A 90 2.83 12.78 -3.24
CA ARG A 90 3.00 14.05 -3.96
C ARG A 90 4.33 14.09 -4.72
N GLU A 91 5.42 13.66 -4.08
CA GLU A 91 6.75 13.63 -4.71
C GLU A 91 6.81 12.63 -5.88
N LEU A 92 6.18 11.45 -5.73
CA LEU A 92 6.04 10.47 -6.82
C LEU A 92 5.22 11.03 -7.99
N MET A 93 4.10 11.70 -7.71
CA MET A 93 3.28 12.31 -8.76
C MET A 93 4.02 13.42 -9.49
N GLN A 94 4.78 14.24 -8.77
CA GLN A 94 5.64 15.24 -9.39
C GLN A 94 6.69 14.60 -10.30
N TYR A 95 7.32 13.51 -9.85
CA TYR A 95 8.27 12.76 -10.67
C TYR A 95 7.61 12.21 -11.96
N PHE A 96 6.47 11.54 -11.84
CA PHE A 96 5.74 11.01 -12.99
C PHE A 96 5.31 12.10 -13.97
N TRP A 97 4.93 13.28 -13.45
CA TRP A 97 4.58 14.42 -14.27
C TRP A 97 5.78 14.99 -15.05
N GLU A 98 6.90 15.22 -14.37
CA GLU A 98 8.15 15.69 -14.99
C GLU A 98 8.59 14.74 -16.11
N GLU A 99 8.51 13.43 -15.86
CA GLU A 99 8.87 12.45 -16.87
C GLU A 99 7.87 12.38 -18.02
N ASN A 100 6.57 12.51 -17.75
CA ASN A 100 5.57 12.55 -18.80
C ASN A 100 5.83 13.71 -19.78
N ILE A 101 6.24 14.88 -19.29
CA ILE A 101 6.68 16.01 -20.13
C ILE A 101 7.90 15.62 -20.98
N LEU A 102 8.90 14.93 -20.39
CA LEU A 102 10.09 14.50 -21.12
C LEU A 102 9.78 13.46 -22.21
N ARG A 103 8.84 12.55 -21.94
CA ARG A 103 8.34 11.57 -22.93
C ARG A 103 7.62 12.27 -24.08
N MET A 104 6.73 13.22 -23.78
CA MET A 104 6.00 14.00 -24.79
C MET A 104 6.92 14.84 -25.69
N THR A 105 8.02 15.35 -25.13
CA THR A 105 9.02 16.14 -25.87
C THR A 105 10.05 15.28 -26.62
N GLN A 106 9.87 13.95 -26.66
CA GLN A 106 10.78 12.96 -27.28
C GLN A 106 12.21 12.99 -26.71
N ALA A 107 12.41 13.62 -25.55
CA ALA A 107 13.72 13.81 -24.93
C ALA A 107 14.14 12.64 -24.03
N SER A 108 13.24 11.68 -23.76
CA SER A 108 13.49 10.58 -22.83
C SER A 108 13.05 9.24 -23.40
N LEU A 109 14.03 8.37 -23.67
CA LEU A 109 13.89 6.92 -23.89
C LEU A 109 14.47 6.13 -22.71
N ARG A 110 14.79 6.79 -21.59
CA ARG A 110 15.48 6.13 -20.47
C ARG A 110 14.49 5.26 -19.70
N PRO A 111 14.80 3.98 -19.45
CA PRO A 111 13.92 3.12 -18.67
C PRO A 111 13.85 3.53 -17.19
N HIS A 112 12.64 3.53 -16.63
CA HIS A 112 12.32 3.85 -15.22
C HIS A 112 13.20 3.14 -14.21
N TYR A 113 13.44 1.85 -14.44
CA TYR A 113 14.20 1.00 -13.52
C TYR A 113 15.67 1.41 -13.40
N ALA A 114 16.16 2.31 -14.26
CA ALA A 114 17.52 2.83 -14.22
C ALA A 114 17.62 4.22 -13.57
N ASP A 115 16.52 4.83 -13.12
CA ASP A 115 16.52 6.13 -12.48
C ASP A 115 16.68 6.02 -10.95
N PRO A 116 17.80 6.48 -10.36
CA PRO A 116 18.00 6.44 -8.92
C PRO A 116 16.99 7.30 -8.14
N ARG A 117 16.44 8.37 -8.73
CA ARG A 117 15.43 9.20 -8.06
C ARG A 117 14.13 8.44 -7.87
N TYR A 118 13.70 7.67 -8.87
CA TYR A 118 12.51 6.83 -8.76
C TYR A 118 12.66 5.79 -7.64
N HIS A 119 13.80 5.08 -7.61
CA HIS A 119 14.06 4.07 -6.57
C HIS A 119 14.04 4.66 -5.17
N HIS A 120 14.65 5.83 -4.99
CA HIS A 120 14.62 6.52 -3.70
C HIS A 120 13.18 6.85 -3.26
N LEU A 121 12.36 7.40 -4.15
CA LEU A 121 10.95 7.70 -3.86
C LEU A 121 10.14 6.43 -3.56
N ARG A 122 10.40 5.34 -4.28
CA ARG A 122 9.74 4.04 -4.03
C ARG A 122 10.14 3.46 -2.67
N ASP A 123 11.40 3.58 -2.27
CA ASP A 123 11.87 3.13 -0.95
C ASP A 123 11.23 3.94 0.18
N LEU A 124 11.08 5.26 0.01
CA LEU A 124 10.35 6.11 0.95
C LEU A 124 8.87 5.70 1.08
N GLN A 125 8.23 5.39 -0.05
CA GLN A 125 6.83 4.96 -0.08
C GLN A 125 6.68 3.61 0.62
N ASP A 126 7.54 2.65 0.30
CA ASP A 126 7.53 1.32 0.91
C ASP A 126 7.77 1.39 2.42
N ALA A 127 8.72 2.20 2.88
CA ALA A 127 8.95 2.40 4.30
C ALA A 127 7.74 3.03 5.02
N ALA A 128 7.02 3.94 4.36
CA ALA A 128 5.79 4.53 4.89
C ALA A 128 4.64 3.50 4.96
N LEU A 129 4.48 2.69 3.91
CA LEU A 129 3.49 1.61 3.85
C LEU A 129 3.77 0.53 4.91
N ASP A 130 5.02 0.11 5.07
CA ASP A 130 5.42 -0.87 6.07
C ASP A 130 5.11 -0.38 7.49
N SER A 131 5.40 0.90 7.78
CA SER A 131 5.06 1.51 9.06
C SER A 131 3.54 1.51 9.32
N LEU A 132 2.74 1.80 8.29
CA LEU A 132 1.27 1.75 8.36
C LEU A 132 0.76 0.32 8.57
N PHE A 133 1.29 -0.65 7.84
CA PHE A 133 0.91 -2.07 7.97
C PHE A 133 1.26 -2.62 9.34
N MET A 134 2.47 -2.36 9.82
CA MET A 134 2.90 -2.73 11.16
C MET A 134 1.95 -2.15 12.22
N ARG A 135 1.59 -0.86 12.10
CA ARG A 135 0.70 -0.24 13.07
C ARG A 135 -0.74 -0.77 12.97
N CYS A 136 -1.24 -1.06 11.77
CA CYS A 136 -2.55 -1.67 11.60
C CYS A 136 -2.62 -3.06 12.26
N ARG A 137 -1.57 -3.88 12.10
CA ARG A 137 -1.47 -5.21 12.72
C ARG A 137 -1.42 -5.15 14.24
N GLN A 138 -0.65 -4.22 14.80
CA GLN A 138 -0.66 -3.96 16.25
C GLN A 138 -2.07 -3.59 16.75
N LEU A 139 -2.83 -2.80 15.99
CA LEU A 139 -4.21 -2.45 16.35
C LEU A 139 -5.17 -3.64 16.24
N ILE A 140 -4.88 -4.61 15.37
CA ILE A 140 -5.64 -5.85 15.27
C ILE A 140 -5.31 -6.81 16.44
N GLY A 141 -4.08 -6.74 16.96
CA GLY A 141 -3.52 -7.66 17.94
C GLY A 141 -2.78 -8.84 17.29
N GLU A 142 -2.27 -8.64 16.07
CA GLU A 142 -1.43 -9.59 15.34
C GLU A 142 0.03 -9.11 15.41
N ASP A 143 0.78 -9.50 16.44
CA ASP A 143 2.18 -9.08 16.58
C ASP A 143 3.17 -9.96 15.78
N ASP A 144 2.71 -11.09 15.23
CA ASP A 144 3.59 -12.22 14.86
C ASP A 144 3.70 -12.54 13.36
N LEU A 145 3.17 -11.71 12.47
CA LEU A 145 3.22 -11.96 11.02
C LEU A 145 4.14 -10.96 10.32
N THR A 146 5.30 -11.41 9.85
CA THR A 146 6.16 -10.67 8.93
C THR A 146 5.37 -10.36 7.64
N TRP A 147 5.36 -9.09 7.23
CA TRP A 147 4.78 -8.71 5.93
C TRP A 147 5.67 -9.26 4.82
N HIS A 148 5.19 -10.26 4.09
CA HIS A 148 5.84 -10.69 2.86
C HIS A 148 5.46 -9.72 1.75
N ARG A 149 6.42 -8.85 1.40
CA ARG A 149 6.31 -7.84 0.34
C ARG A 149 5.80 -8.50 -0.95
N THR A 150 4.82 -7.90 -1.64
CA THR A 150 4.35 -8.37 -2.96
C THR A 150 5.44 -8.33 -4.03
N ARG A 151 6.59 -7.67 -3.77
CA ARG A 151 7.78 -7.68 -4.63
C ARG A 151 8.60 -8.97 -4.55
N SER A 152 8.46 -9.76 -3.48
CA SER A 152 9.34 -10.92 -3.21
C SER A 152 9.05 -12.13 -4.11
N ASP A 153 7.84 -12.20 -4.68
CA ASP A 153 7.41 -13.37 -5.46
C ASP A 153 7.82 -13.29 -6.94
N PHE A 154 8.40 -12.17 -7.38
CA PHE A 154 9.18 -12.12 -8.61
C PHE A 154 10.65 -12.41 -8.32
N SER A 155 10.92 -13.46 -7.55
CA SER A 155 12.14 -14.22 -7.81
C SER A 155 11.95 -14.85 -9.19
N PHE A 156 12.41 -14.15 -10.22
CA PHE A 156 12.65 -14.74 -11.53
C PHE A 156 13.37 -16.05 -11.26
N SER A 157 12.67 -17.16 -11.46
CA SER A 157 13.28 -18.47 -11.51
C SER A 157 14.15 -18.46 -12.76
N SER A 158 15.34 -17.85 -12.65
CA SER A 158 16.45 -18.01 -13.58
C SER A 158 17.01 -19.43 -13.41
N GLY A 159 16.12 -20.41 -13.57
CA GLY A 159 16.38 -21.82 -13.62
C GLY A 159 15.99 -22.33 -15.01
N LEU A 160 16.47 -21.64 -16.06
CA LEU A 160 16.62 -22.26 -17.38
C LEU A 160 17.71 -23.32 -17.24
N ASN A 161 17.35 -24.48 -16.69
CA ASN A 161 18.05 -25.71 -17.00
C ASN A 161 17.79 -25.99 -18.49
N LEU A 162 18.69 -25.49 -19.34
CA LEU A 162 18.83 -25.99 -20.70
C LEU A 162 19.04 -27.51 -20.60
N PRO A 163 18.24 -28.34 -21.27
CA PRO A 163 18.62 -29.73 -21.47
C PRO A 163 19.83 -29.75 -22.41
N SER A 164 20.97 -30.18 -21.87
CA SER A 164 22.16 -30.54 -22.64
C SER A 164 21.80 -31.62 -23.65
N HIS A 165 21.96 -31.29 -24.93
CA HIS A 165 21.78 -32.20 -26.05
C HIS A 165 22.71 -33.43 -25.90
N PRO A 166 22.22 -34.66 -26.09
CA PRO A 166 23.11 -35.82 -26.16
C PRO A 166 23.85 -35.83 -27.49
N SER A 167 25.17 -35.83 -27.42
CA SER A 167 26.09 -36.13 -28.52
C SER A 167 26.00 -37.60 -28.91
N THR A 168 25.52 -37.88 -30.12
CA THR A 168 25.64 -39.19 -30.78
C THR A 168 27.05 -39.35 -31.38
N PRO A 169 27.80 -40.43 -31.06
CA PRO A 169 29.03 -40.76 -31.77
C PRO A 169 28.71 -41.53 -33.07
N GLY A 170 29.46 -41.22 -34.12
CA GLY A 170 29.62 -42.06 -35.30
C GLY A 170 30.85 -42.94 -35.19
#